data_AF-A0A925S7M9-F1
#
_entry.id   AF-A0A925S7M9-F1
#
_cell.length_a   1.000
_cell.length_b   1.000
_cell.length_c   1.000
_cell.angle_alpha   90.00
_cell.angle_beta   90.00
_cell.angle_gamma   90.00
#
_symmetry.space_group_name_H-M   'P 1'
#
loop_
_entity.id
_entity.type
_entity.pdbx_description
1 polymer ?
#
loop_
_entity_poly.entity_id
_entity_poly.type
_entity_poly.pdbx_seq_one_letter_code
_entity_poly.pdbx_strand_id
1 'polypeptide(L)'
;GWVRAIPGSYENRWTAPLGEAGAWLELAWEQPQTIRRVQITFDSGFQRELTLSSSAAANVDIIRAPQPETVKNYSILHQPGDGREWVELVSIDRNHQRLRRHEFPVVTAKRIRIQVKETNGDNLARVFEVRCYA
;
A
#
# COMPACT_ATOMS: atom_id res chain seq x y z
N GLY A 1 -18.75 2.09 -6.89
CA GLY A 1 -17.77 2.33 -5.82
C GLY A 1 -16.98 3.56 -6.14
N TRP A 2 -16.99 4.56 -5.26
CA TRP A 2 -16.31 5.84 -5.46
C TRP A 2 -14.80 5.68 -5.17
N VAL A 3 -14.04 5.15 -6.13
CA VAL A 3 -12.58 4.94 -6.00
C VAL A 3 -11.79 5.76 -7.04
N ARG A 4 -12.43 6.68 -7.77
CA ARG A 4 -11.69 7.63 -8.61
C ARG A 4 -11.29 8.85 -7.80
N ALA A 5 -10.00 9.16 -7.80
CA ALA A 5 -9.49 10.45 -7.34
C ALA A 5 -10.15 11.57 -8.16
N ILE A 6 -10.73 12.56 -7.49
CA ILE A 6 -11.22 13.78 -8.13
C ILE A 6 -9.97 14.60 -8.52
N PRO A 7 -9.86 15.11 -9.76
CA PRO A 7 -8.72 15.96 -10.15
C PRO A 7 -8.51 17.09 -9.15
N GLY A 8 -7.33 17.15 -8.53
CA GLY A 8 -7.00 18.13 -7.49
C GLY A 8 -7.35 17.74 -6.04
N SER A 9 -8.07 16.63 -5.82
CA SER A 9 -8.40 16.12 -4.48
C SER A 9 -7.55 14.90 -4.11
N TYR A 10 -7.16 14.85 -2.83
CA TYR A 10 -6.36 13.77 -2.23
C TYR A 10 -7.15 13.02 -1.14
N GLU A 11 -8.45 13.25 -1.02
CA GLU A 11 -9.27 12.83 0.14
C GLU A 11 -9.34 11.32 0.38
N ASN A 12 -9.17 10.51 -0.66
CA ASN A 12 -9.35 9.05 -0.59
C ASN A 12 -8.02 8.27 -0.53
N ARG A 13 -6.91 8.90 -0.14
CA ARG A 13 -5.62 8.22 0.02
C ARG A 13 -4.92 8.64 1.30
N TRP A 14 -4.31 7.69 1.97
CA TRP A 14 -3.26 7.98 2.92
C TRP A 14 -1.97 8.32 2.16
N THR A 15 -1.28 9.39 2.59
CA THR A 15 0.00 9.82 2.00
C THR A 15 0.97 10.23 3.11
N ALA A 16 2.24 9.83 2.98
CA ALA A 16 3.30 10.30 3.87
C ALA A 16 4.64 10.43 3.12
N PRO A 17 5.50 11.39 3.49
CA PRO A 17 6.87 11.46 2.98
C PRO A 17 7.68 10.20 3.33
N LEU A 18 8.44 9.71 2.36
CA LEU A 18 9.38 8.62 2.53
C LEU A 18 10.70 9.21 3.07
N GLY A 19 10.83 9.26 4.40
CA GLY A 19 12.09 9.63 5.05
C GLY A 19 13.08 8.46 5.12
N GLU A 20 14.24 8.66 5.77
CA GLU A 20 15.25 7.59 5.95
C GLU A 20 14.70 6.35 6.66
N ALA A 21 13.78 6.53 7.60
CA ALA A 21 13.12 5.44 8.33
C ALA A 21 11.94 4.81 7.56
N GLY A 22 11.65 5.27 6.35
CA GLY A 22 10.44 4.96 5.60
C GLY A 22 9.21 5.68 6.15
N ALA A 23 8.04 5.18 5.77
CA ALA A 23 6.74 5.67 6.23
C ALA A 23 5.86 4.52 6.71
N TRP A 24 4.88 4.77 7.58
CA TRP A 24 4.02 3.70 8.08
C TRP A 24 2.58 4.14 8.27
N LEU A 25 1.67 3.19 8.02
CA LEU A 25 0.24 3.30 8.27
C LEU A 25 -0.16 2.23 9.27
N GLU A 26 -0.92 2.61 10.29
CA GLU A 26 -1.34 1.71 11.36
C GLU A 26 -2.86 1.64 11.46
N LEU A 27 -3.37 0.42 11.65
CA LEU A 27 -4.73 0.11 12.05
C LEU A 27 -4.67 -0.39 13.48
N ALA A 28 -5.44 0.22 14.37
CA ALA A 28 -5.52 -0.16 15.78
C ALA A 28 -6.98 -0.41 16.17
N TRP A 29 -7.22 -1.50 16.89
CA TRP A 29 -8.54 -1.88 17.37
C TRP A 29 -8.63 -1.76 18.90
N GLU A 30 -9.82 -1.48 19.41
CA GLU A 30 -10.07 -1.45 20.86
C GLU A 30 -9.86 -2.84 21.48
N GLN A 31 -10.40 -3.87 20.81
CA GLN A 31 -10.26 -5.27 21.17
C GLN A 31 -9.44 -6.03 20.12
N PRO A 32 -8.58 -6.99 20.52
CA PRO A 32 -7.83 -7.80 19.56
C PRO A 32 -8.75 -8.52 18.56
N GLN A 33 -8.34 -8.54 17.30
CA GLN A 33 -9.07 -9.15 16.18
C GLN A 33 -8.34 -10.40 15.68
N THR A 34 -9.10 -11.41 15.28
CA THR A 34 -8.57 -12.57 14.55
C THR A 34 -8.36 -12.20 13.08
N ILE A 35 -7.13 -12.33 12.58
CA ILE A 35 -6.76 -11.95 11.22
C ILE A 35 -5.90 -13.06 10.61
N ARG A 36 -6.20 -13.45 9.36
CA ARG A 36 -5.36 -14.33 8.54
C ARG A 36 -5.01 -13.76 7.18
N ARG A 37 -5.64 -12.65 6.79
CA ARG A 37 -5.40 -12.01 5.50
C ARG A 37 -5.45 -10.49 5.59
N VAL A 38 -4.48 -9.85 4.94
CA VAL A 38 -4.47 -8.40 4.69
C VAL A 38 -4.50 -8.14 3.19
N GLN A 39 -5.39 -7.26 2.75
CA GLN A 39 -5.44 -6.74 1.39
C GLN A 39 -5.05 -5.26 1.39
N ILE A 40 -4.18 -4.87 0.47
CA ILE A 40 -3.71 -3.50 0.32
C ILE A 40 -3.93 -3.05 -1.12
N THR A 41 -4.48 -1.86 -1.29
CA THR A 41 -4.58 -1.17 -2.59
C THR A 41 -3.61 0.01 -2.59
N PHE A 42 -2.55 -0.09 -3.37
CA PHE A 42 -1.51 0.95 -3.52
C PHE A 42 -1.86 1.96 -4.62
N ASP A 43 -1.18 3.11 -4.62
CA ASP A 43 -1.19 3.99 -5.77
C ASP A 43 -0.43 3.37 -6.94
N SER A 44 -1.02 3.41 -8.13
CA SER A 44 -0.42 2.86 -9.35
C SER A 44 -0.58 3.83 -10.50
N GLY A 45 -0.44 5.13 -10.21
CA GLY A 45 -0.41 6.18 -11.22
C GLY A 45 -1.78 6.60 -11.73
N PHE A 46 -2.81 6.62 -10.88
CA PHE A 46 -4.19 6.94 -11.30
C PHE A 46 -4.37 8.39 -11.80
N GLN A 47 -3.39 9.24 -11.55
CA GLN A 47 -3.30 10.61 -12.06
C GLN A 47 -2.84 10.67 -13.53
N ARG A 48 -2.27 9.60 -14.09
CA ARG A 48 -1.84 9.54 -15.49
C ARG A 48 -2.87 8.80 -16.32
N GLU A 49 -3.15 9.35 -17.50
CA GLU A 49 -3.95 8.67 -18.50
C GLU A 49 -3.13 7.51 -19.10
N LEU A 50 -3.73 6.32 -19.14
CA LEU A 50 -3.16 5.14 -19.78
C LEU A 50 -4.10 4.72 -20.89
N THR A 51 -3.62 4.83 -22.12
CA THR A 51 -4.43 4.58 -23.33
C THR A 51 -3.81 3.46 -24.14
N LEU A 52 -4.61 2.44 -24.45
CA LEU A 52 -4.20 1.38 -25.36
C LEU A 52 -4.30 1.91 -26.80
N SER A 53 -3.18 2.35 -27.38
CA SER A 53 -3.14 2.92 -28.72
C SER A 53 -1.90 2.49 -29.48
N SER A 54 -2.04 2.31 -30.80
CA SER A 54 -0.91 2.10 -31.72
C SER A 54 -0.26 3.41 -32.17
N SER A 55 -0.82 4.57 -31.80
CA SER A 55 -0.25 5.89 -32.15
C SER A 55 1.02 6.16 -31.34
N ALA A 56 2.15 6.38 -32.03
CA ALA A 56 3.41 6.73 -31.37
C ALA A 56 3.30 8.03 -30.56
N ALA A 57 2.60 9.04 -31.09
CA ALA A 57 2.38 10.31 -30.40
C ALA A 57 1.61 10.14 -29.09
N ALA A 58 0.62 9.23 -29.05
CA ALA A 58 -0.14 8.95 -27.83
C ALA A 58 0.66 8.14 -26.78
N ASN A 59 1.79 7.52 -27.18
CA ASN A 59 2.58 6.66 -26.30
C ASN A 59 3.79 7.37 -25.66
N VAL A 60 4.13 8.59 -26.09
CA VAL A 60 5.39 9.25 -25.71
C VAL A 60 5.51 9.48 -24.20
N ASP A 61 4.40 9.84 -23.54
CA ASP A 61 4.37 10.12 -22.09
C ASP A 61 3.92 8.91 -21.26
N ILE A 62 3.67 7.75 -21.89
CA ILE A 62 3.24 6.55 -21.20
C ILE A 62 4.44 5.85 -20.58
N ILE A 63 4.50 5.83 -19.25
CA ILE A 63 5.48 5.05 -18.50
C ILE A 63 5.16 3.55 -18.64
N ARG A 64 5.90 2.84 -19.48
CA ARG A 64 5.84 1.38 -19.66
C ARG A 64 6.75 0.64 -18.67
N ALA A 65 6.60 0.96 -17.39
CA ALA A 65 7.38 0.42 -16.28
C ALA A 65 6.51 0.39 -15.00
N PRO A 66 7.00 -0.18 -13.88
CA PRO A 66 6.38 0.05 -12.57
C PRO A 66 6.14 1.55 -12.34
N GLN A 67 4.94 1.89 -11.88
CA GLN A 67 4.56 3.29 -11.72
C GLN A 67 5.32 3.88 -10.52
N PRO A 68 5.94 5.07 -10.62
CA PRO A 68 6.82 5.61 -9.58
C PRO A 68 6.18 5.65 -8.18
N GLU A 69 4.88 5.94 -8.12
CA GLU A 69 4.10 6.08 -6.88
C GLU A 69 3.77 4.74 -6.22
N THR A 70 3.91 3.62 -6.94
CA THR A 70 3.64 2.30 -6.39
C THR A 70 4.68 1.95 -5.36
N VAL A 71 4.19 1.63 -4.15
CA VAL A 71 5.01 1.07 -3.07
C VAL A 71 5.70 -0.19 -3.56
N LYS A 72 7.03 -0.21 -3.44
CA LYS A 72 7.92 -1.25 -3.96
C LYS A 72 8.32 -2.22 -2.86
N ASN A 73 8.89 -1.69 -1.78
CA ASN A 73 9.36 -2.48 -0.65
C ASN A 73 8.54 -2.12 0.59
N TYR A 74 7.93 -3.12 1.21
CA TYR A 74 7.12 -2.92 2.40
C TYR A 74 7.00 -4.18 3.24
N SER A 75 6.67 -3.99 4.52
CA SER A 75 6.40 -5.05 5.48
C SER A 75 5.00 -4.89 6.07
N ILE A 76 4.41 -6.02 6.46
CA ILE A 76 3.21 -6.07 7.28
C ILE A 76 3.62 -6.59 8.64
N LEU A 77 3.38 -5.80 9.68
CA LEU A 77 3.69 -6.14 11.06
C LEU A 77 2.40 -6.21 11.86
N HIS A 78 2.33 -7.10 12.85
CA HIS A 78 1.26 -7.09 13.84
C HIS A 78 1.80 -6.84 15.24
N GLN A 79 0.92 -6.35 16.11
CA GLN A 79 1.14 -6.31 17.55
C GLN A 79 -0.03 -7.00 18.26
N PRO A 80 0.22 -8.01 19.12
CA PRO A 80 -0.82 -8.61 19.96
C PRO A 80 -1.35 -7.64 21.02
N GLY A 81 -2.44 -8.03 21.69
CA GLY A 81 -3.13 -7.18 22.68
C GLY A 81 -2.38 -6.96 24.00
N ASP A 82 -1.35 -7.76 24.27
CA ASP A 82 -0.51 -7.69 25.47
C ASP A 82 0.57 -6.60 25.40
N GLY A 83 0.67 -5.87 24.28
CA GLY A 83 1.62 -4.78 24.10
C GLY A 83 3.06 -5.24 23.85
N ARG A 84 3.29 -6.52 23.53
CA ARG A 84 4.59 -7.06 23.07
C ARG A 84 5.16 -6.33 21.86
N GLU A 85 6.39 -6.65 21.49
CA GLU A 85 7.06 -6.13 20.29
C GLU A 85 6.30 -6.45 18.99
N TRP A 86 6.58 -5.65 17.95
CA TRP A 86 6.04 -5.86 16.61
C TRP A 86 6.61 -7.15 16.01
N VAL A 87 5.73 -7.98 15.45
CA VAL A 87 6.09 -9.22 14.76
C VAL A 87 5.85 -9.04 13.26
N GLU A 88 6.85 -9.29 12.42
CA GLU A 88 6.70 -9.25 10.96
C GLU A 88 5.92 -10.47 10.48
N LEU A 89 4.82 -10.22 9.77
CA LEU A 89 4.01 -11.25 9.12
C LEU A 89 4.49 -11.53 7.71
N VAL A 90 4.80 -10.45 6.98
CA VAL A 90 5.17 -10.51 5.56
C VAL A 90 6.17 -9.41 5.26
N SER A 91 7.19 -9.75 4.48
CA SER A 91 8.11 -8.80 3.84
C SER A 91 8.00 -8.96 2.32
N ILE A 92 7.83 -7.85 1.61
CA ILE A 92 7.73 -7.84 0.15
C ILE A 92 8.84 -6.97 -0.42
N ASP A 93 9.58 -7.55 -1.38
CA ASP A 93 10.47 -6.83 -2.28
C ASP A 93 9.81 -6.60 -3.66
N ARG A 94 10.20 -5.49 -4.31
CA ARG A 94 9.96 -5.22 -5.75
C ARG A 94 8.49 -5.31 -6.19
N ASN A 95 7.57 -4.86 -5.34
CA ASN A 95 6.17 -4.75 -5.73
C ASN A 95 5.96 -3.69 -6.83
N HIS A 96 5.15 -4.06 -7.82
CA HIS A 96 4.66 -3.17 -8.87
C HIS A 96 3.15 -3.36 -9.08
N GLN A 97 2.50 -4.18 -8.26
CA GLN A 97 1.07 -4.47 -8.38
C GLN A 97 0.28 -3.52 -7.49
N ARG A 98 -0.86 -3.06 -8.01
CA ARG A 98 -1.81 -2.22 -7.28
C ARG A 98 -2.43 -2.94 -6.09
N LEU A 99 -2.97 -4.13 -6.35
CA LEU A 99 -3.74 -4.90 -5.38
C LEU A 99 -2.90 -6.07 -4.89
N ARG A 100 -2.58 -6.04 -3.59
CA ARG A 100 -1.81 -7.09 -2.95
C ARG A 100 -2.65 -7.76 -1.88
N ARG A 101 -2.65 -9.08 -1.88
CA ARG A 101 -3.34 -9.92 -0.89
C ARG A 101 -2.30 -10.81 -0.24
N HIS A 102 -2.28 -10.78 1.08
CA HIS A 102 -1.30 -11.48 1.89
C HIS A 102 -2.05 -12.39 2.83
N GLU A 103 -1.84 -13.69 2.68
CA GLU A 103 -2.35 -14.71 3.59
C GLU A 103 -1.21 -15.20 4.47
N PHE A 104 -1.50 -15.42 5.75
CA PHE A 104 -0.53 -15.84 6.76
C PHE A 104 -1.26 -16.67 7.83
N PRO A 105 -0.53 -17.44 8.68
CA PRO A 105 -1.14 -18.15 9.80
C PRO A 105 -1.98 -17.21 10.67
N VAL A 106 -3.12 -17.70 11.16
CA VAL A 106 -4.07 -16.89 11.95
C VAL A 106 -3.34 -16.24 13.14
N VAL A 107 -3.53 -14.92 13.30
CA VAL A 107 -3.01 -14.16 14.45
C VAL A 107 -4.12 -13.40 15.15
N THR A 108 -3.93 -13.19 16.45
CA THR A 108 -4.75 -12.28 17.26
C THR A 108 -4.02 -10.94 17.36
N ALA A 109 -4.48 -9.95 16.60
CA ALA A 109 -3.81 -8.65 16.47
C ALA A 109 -4.65 -7.53 17.08
N LYS A 110 -4.04 -6.70 17.93
CA LYS A 110 -4.61 -5.42 18.37
C LYS A 110 -4.20 -4.27 17.47
N ARG A 111 -3.06 -4.41 16.77
CA ARG A 111 -2.60 -3.46 15.75
C ARG A 111 -2.02 -4.19 14.54
N ILE A 112 -2.21 -3.60 13.37
CA ILE A 112 -1.52 -3.97 12.12
C ILE A 112 -0.84 -2.72 11.58
N ARG A 113 0.43 -2.85 11.20
CA ARG A 113 1.20 -1.77 10.61
C ARG A 113 1.71 -2.17 9.23
N ILE A 114 1.48 -1.31 8.26
CA ILE A 114 2.09 -1.38 6.94
C ILE A 114 3.29 -0.45 6.96
N GLN A 115 4.49 -1.01 6.94
CA GLN A 115 5.74 -0.25 6.90
C GLN A 115 6.24 -0.18 5.46
N VAL A 116 6.19 1.01 4.88
CA VAL A 116 6.69 1.30 3.53
C VAL A 116 8.15 1.72 3.62
N LYS A 117 9.03 0.97 2.96
CA LYS A 117 10.48 1.21 2.94
C LYS A 117 10.93 1.92 1.66
N GLU A 118 10.28 1.61 0.54
CA GLU A 118 10.65 2.16 -0.77
C GLU A 118 9.42 2.20 -1.71
N THR A 119 9.40 3.15 -2.64
CA THR A 119 8.48 3.18 -3.79
C THR A 119 9.25 2.84 -5.07
N ASN A 120 8.59 2.82 -6.23
CA ASN A 120 9.26 2.62 -7.51
C ASN A 120 9.87 3.91 -8.11
N GLY A 121 9.85 5.03 -7.38
CA GLY A 121 10.48 6.28 -7.83
C GLY A 121 9.90 7.58 -7.27
N ASP A 122 8.88 7.52 -6.40
CA ASP A 122 8.31 8.69 -5.72
C ASP A 122 8.81 8.82 -4.27
N ASN A 123 8.99 10.05 -3.82
CA ASN A 123 9.36 10.37 -2.44
C ASN A 123 8.16 10.32 -1.48
N LEU A 124 6.96 9.98 -1.95
CA LEU A 124 5.75 9.84 -1.13
C LEU A 124 5.23 8.40 -1.15
N ALA A 125 5.02 7.83 0.04
CA ALA A 125 4.27 6.58 0.21
C ALA A 125 2.76 6.87 0.12
N ARG A 126 2.02 6.08 -0.67
CA ARG A 126 0.57 6.25 -0.85
C ARG A 126 -0.17 4.92 -0.78
N VAL A 127 -1.26 4.91 0.00
CA VAL A 127 -2.15 3.75 0.16
C VAL A 127 -3.59 4.21 0.04
N PHE A 128 -4.36 3.59 -0.85
CA PHE A 128 -5.78 3.87 -1.03
C PHE A 128 -6.65 3.09 -0.05
N GLU A 129 -6.26 1.86 0.28
CA GLU A 129 -7.10 0.99 1.10
C GLU A 129 -6.27 -0.08 1.81
N VAL A 130 -6.65 -0.39 3.06
CA VAL A 130 -6.21 -1.59 3.78
C VAL A 130 -7.45 -2.31 4.31
N ARG A 131 -7.56 -3.62 4.07
CA ARG A 131 -8.62 -4.47 4.61
C ARG A 131 -8.01 -5.68 5.32
N CYS A 132 -8.51 -5.97 6.51
CA CYS A 132 -8.13 -7.15 7.29
C CYS A 132 -9.28 -8.16 7.30
N TYR A 133 -8.97 -9.45 7.19
CA TYR A 133 -9.96 -10.53 7.17
C TYR A 133 -9.54 -11.67 8.10
N ALA A 134 -10.54 -12.26 8.76
CA ALA A 134 -10.42 -13.47 9.58
C ALA A 134 -10.36 -14.75 8.75
#